data_AF-A0A0R3TAA4-F1
#
_entry.id   AF-A0A0R3TAA4-F1
#
_cell.length_a   1.000
_cell.length_b   1.000
_cell.length_c   1.000
_cell.angle_alpha   90.00
_cell.angle_beta   90.00
_cell.angle_gamma   90.00
#
_symmetry.space_group_name_H-M   'P 1'
#
loop_
_entity.id
_entity.type
_entity.pdbx_description
1 polymer ?
#
loop_
_entity_poly.entity_id
_entity_poly.type
_entity_poly.pdbx_seq_one_letter_code
_entity_poly.pdbx_strand_id
1 'polypeptide(L)'
;MENPFSQIPNAEMPPKSPSASDALHKTSSIVEQIFLVSSKDVPSNRTSVIFSGDVVTPEGYFTLDCLEHLLFERSQMREFPPDRICPKASPLSDPAFQLDPMVYLFESFRRSFDFANSKCQTTIEIAKSCQVQIFKQASLCLFLDTELELENCALSLLNTVLNCTHIHSDADNAVAIDNLLAGILSVSDSDGAVTSLRPLMKGLLAKLKEIEADSYLPAPSTDPLQNILSRLSAQNKPPGPTKNARLLFQIDRDGITNACILLSKYPATAKLLLEFSFPEEGSQREVGWRYEDGVLGRLLIPSPLLPLLSYQVSYMESNSGGRSWMGEFFTDQTPIKASVDADKNTIWRLTGEMDSKLTVLFKNLLRVGKQDDSIKSSLFEWFGACLHANRKRKQLANTMGSADPNNEDMRHLASDGFLNNLAALAVNLCGPLLSHQAALPGALKQPKSPLSMVHPEFVVSAKAHKILPDLVEETRLNRQHKELKEEAGKAETFPLLTDLFFVAHTALRLAFPTLLALHMETNRQLNQWEQEAAMRSSNGDPSAFLMGSLFGGSSSDPEVWF
;
A
#
# COMPACT_ATOMS: atom_id res chain seq x y z
N MET A 1 -66.52 47.11 11.33
CA MET A 1 -66.49 46.33 10.08
C MET A 1 -65.40 45.30 10.25
N GLU A 2 -65.77 44.09 10.63
CA GLU A 2 -64.86 42.95 10.77
C GLU A 2 -64.59 42.34 9.39
N ASN A 3 -63.36 41.91 9.17
CA ASN A 3 -62.90 41.36 7.90
C ASN A 3 -63.49 39.94 7.68
N PRO A 4 -64.32 39.72 6.64
CA PRO A 4 -64.98 38.43 6.41
C PRO A 4 -64.04 37.32 5.89
N PHE A 5 -62.73 37.57 5.77
CA PHE A 5 -61.74 36.59 5.28
C PHE A 5 -60.85 35.95 6.36
N SER A 6 -61.06 36.24 7.66
CA SER A 6 -60.24 35.68 8.74
C SER A 6 -60.72 34.35 9.33
N GLN A 7 -61.59 33.61 8.63
CA GLN A 7 -62.01 32.27 9.05
C GLN A 7 -61.74 31.25 7.93
N ILE A 8 -60.47 30.86 7.81
CA ILE A 8 -60.15 29.57 7.19
C ILE A 8 -60.57 28.51 8.22
N PRO A 9 -61.43 27.53 7.87
CA PRO A 9 -61.81 26.48 8.79
C PRO A 9 -60.55 25.68 9.15
N ASN A 10 -60.29 25.51 10.46
CA ASN A 10 -59.42 24.45 10.94
C ASN A 10 -59.95 23.14 10.37
N ALA A 11 -59.30 22.64 9.33
CA ALA A 11 -59.48 21.27 8.90
C ALA A 11 -58.95 20.39 10.04
N GLU A 12 -59.88 19.87 10.86
CA GLU A 12 -59.59 18.77 11.77
C GLU A 12 -58.97 17.66 10.94
N MET A 13 -57.65 17.50 11.06
CA MET A 13 -56.98 16.32 10.54
C MET A 13 -57.60 15.10 11.20
N PRO A 14 -57.89 14.02 10.45
CA PRO A 14 -58.40 12.80 11.03
C PRO A 14 -57.42 12.29 12.10
N PRO A 15 -57.91 11.67 13.19
CA PRO A 15 -57.05 11.15 14.24
C PRO A 15 -56.07 10.14 13.63
N LYS A 16 -54.77 10.48 13.66
CA LYS A 16 -53.69 9.59 13.22
C LYS A 16 -53.85 8.26 13.96
N SER A 17 -53.88 7.16 13.21
CA SER A 17 -54.03 5.83 13.79
C SER A 17 -52.88 5.55 14.79
N PRO A 18 -53.13 4.91 15.94
CA PRO A 18 -52.11 4.62 16.96
C PRO A 18 -50.91 3.84 16.39
N SER A 19 -51.12 3.04 15.34
CA SER A 19 -50.08 2.32 14.61
C SER A 19 -49.02 3.21 13.96
N ALA A 20 -49.38 4.43 13.52
CA ALA A 20 -48.45 5.35 12.89
C ALA A 20 -47.48 5.97 13.91
N SER A 21 -48.00 6.28 15.11
CA SER A 21 -47.21 6.82 16.22
C SER A 21 -46.17 5.82 16.73
N ASP A 22 -46.53 4.53 16.80
CA ASP A 22 -45.61 3.48 17.23
C ASP A 22 -44.46 3.24 16.24
N ALA A 23 -44.75 3.33 14.94
CA ALA A 23 -43.76 3.21 13.88
C ALA A 23 -42.77 4.40 13.89
N LEU A 24 -43.27 5.61 14.10
CA LEU A 24 -42.47 6.83 14.29
C LEU A 24 -41.56 6.73 15.52
N HIS A 25 -42.12 6.30 16.66
CA HIS A 25 -41.34 6.10 17.88
C HIS A 25 -40.21 5.08 17.69
N LYS A 26 -40.52 3.94 17.05
CA LYS A 26 -39.53 2.91 16.76
C LYS A 26 -38.42 3.40 15.83
N THR A 27 -38.78 4.16 14.79
CA THR A 27 -37.82 4.76 13.87
C THR A 27 -36.89 5.74 14.60
N SER A 28 -37.47 6.67 15.37
CA SER A 28 -36.70 7.62 16.17
C SER A 28 -35.75 6.92 17.12
N SER A 29 -36.21 5.90 17.84
CA SER A 29 -35.38 5.15 18.79
C SER A 29 -34.18 4.44 18.14
N ILE A 30 -34.34 3.90 16.91
CA ILE A 30 -33.24 3.28 16.17
C ILE A 30 -32.25 4.36 15.69
N VAL A 31 -32.75 5.47 15.16
CA VAL A 31 -31.93 6.62 14.72
C VAL A 31 -31.10 7.17 15.88
N GLU A 32 -31.72 7.39 17.04
CA GLU A 32 -31.06 7.86 18.25
C GLU A 32 -29.92 6.94 18.70
N GLN A 33 -30.13 5.61 18.62
CA GLN A 33 -29.09 4.63 19.00
C GLN A 33 -27.95 4.53 17.99
N ILE A 34 -28.24 4.61 16.68
CA ILE A 34 -27.22 4.55 15.63
C ILE A 34 -26.35 5.82 15.65
N PHE A 35 -26.98 6.99 15.80
CA PHE A 35 -26.30 8.28 15.67
C PHE A 35 -25.92 8.91 17.01
N LEU A 36 -26.32 8.32 18.14
CA LEU A 36 -26.09 8.87 19.48
C LEU A 36 -26.62 10.32 19.58
N VAL A 37 -27.84 10.51 19.10
CA VAL A 37 -28.58 11.78 19.17
C VAL A 37 -29.84 11.58 19.99
N SER A 38 -30.44 12.67 20.46
CA SER A 38 -31.73 12.65 21.14
C SER A 38 -32.67 13.71 20.56
N SER A 39 -33.92 13.30 20.34
CA SER A 39 -35.02 14.20 19.97
C SER A 39 -35.61 14.93 21.18
N LYS A 40 -35.27 14.50 22.40
CA LYS A 40 -35.83 15.00 23.66
C LYS A 40 -34.71 15.43 24.60
N ASP A 41 -34.89 16.58 25.26
CA ASP A 41 -34.02 17.04 26.35
C ASP A 41 -34.38 16.28 27.64
N VAL A 42 -34.26 14.95 27.59
CA VAL A 42 -34.50 14.06 28.73
C VAL A 42 -33.27 13.19 28.90
N PRO A 43 -32.66 13.15 30.10
CA PRO A 43 -31.47 12.36 30.34
C PRO A 43 -31.76 10.87 30.11
N SER A 44 -31.08 10.31 29.11
CA SER A 44 -30.95 8.86 28.92
C SER A 44 -30.08 8.30 30.05
N ASN A 45 -30.59 7.32 30.80
CA ASN A 45 -29.88 6.72 31.93
C ASN A 45 -28.70 5.81 31.51
N ARG A 46 -28.37 5.67 30.21
CA ARG A 46 -27.44 4.62 29.75
C ARG A 46 -26.42 5.00 28.69
N THR A 47 -26.59 6.09 27.94
CA THR A 47 -25.68 6.40 26.81
C THR A 47 -25.65 7.90 26.57
N SER A 48 -24.45 8.46 26.35
CA SER A 48 -24.33 9.87 25.99
C SER A 48 -24.91 10.10 24.61
N VAL A 49 -25.66 11.18 24.46
CA VAL A 49 -26.34 11.58 23.23
C VAL A 49 -26.30 13.10 23.09
N ILE A 50 -26.35 13.56 21.84
CA ILE A 50 -26.45 14.99 21.52
C ILE A 50 -27.89 15.36 21.20
N PHE A 51 -28.43 16.36 21.90
CA PHE A 51 -29.74 16.90 21.62
C PHE A 51 -29.75 17.69 20.29
N SER A 52 -30.61 17.28 19.36
CA SER A 52 -30.82 17.97 18.07
C SER A 52 -32.24 18.53 18.07
N GLY A 53 -32.39 19.74 18.60
CA GLY A 53 -33.69 20.40 18.78
C GLY A 53 -34.33 20.90 17.48
N ASP A 54 -33.54 21.12 16.43
CA ASP A 54 -33.97 21.83 15.23
C ASP A 54 -34.42 20.89 14.08
N VAL A 55 -34.18 19.58 14.21
CA VAL A 55 -34.29 18.60 13.10
C VAL A 55 -35.43 17.57 13.32
N VAL A 56 -36.27 17.78 14.32
CA VAL A 56 -37.36 16.86 14.70
C VAL A 56 -38.70 17.28 14.12
N THR A 57 -39.60 16.31 13.97
CA THR A 57 -41.01 16.60 13.64
C THR A 57 -41.66 17.46 14.73
N PRO A 58 -42.83 18.11 14.47
CA PRO A 58 -43.58 18.84 15.50
C PRO A 58 -43.93 17.99 16.74
N GLU A 59 -43.90 16.67 16.58
CA GLU A 59 -44.18 15.67 17.63
C GLU A 59 -42.91 15.23 18.39
N GLY A 60 -41.74 15.76 18.03
CA GLY A 60 -40.46 15.48 18.69
C GLY A 60 -39.88 14.11 18.37
N TYR A 61 -40.03 13.64 17.13
CA TYR A 61 -39.46 12.38 16.64
C TYR A 61 -38.60 12.58 15.40
N PHE A 62 -37.52 11.80 15.26
CA PHE A 62 -36.76 11.72 14.02
C PHE A 62 -37.50 10.89 12.97
N THR A 63 -37.46 11.36 11.73
CA THR A 63 -37.90 10.60 10.55
C THR A 63 -36.70 10.31 9.64
N LEU A 64 -36.86 9.37 8.71
CA LEU A 64 -35.82 9.06 7.74
C LEU A 64 -35.49 10.26 6.83
N ASP A 65 -36.47 11.13 6.58
CA ASP A 65 -36.31 12.33 5.74
C ASP A 65 -35.42 13.39 6.43
N CYS A 66 -35.42 13.41 7.76
CA CYS A 66 -34.58 14.32 8.54
C CYS A 66 -33.11 13.89 8.62
N LEU A 67 -32.76 12.66 8.23
CA LEU A 67 -31.43 12.08 8.45
C LEU A 67 -30.32 12.84 7.71
N GLU A 68 -30.60 13.29 6.49
CA GLU A 68 -29.63 14.03 5.68
C GLU A 68 -29.26 15.34 6.38
N HIS A 69 -30.26 16.10 6.85
CA HIS A 69 -30.03 17.36 7.56
C HIS A 69 -29.33 17.13 8.91
N LEU A 70 -29.74 16.11 9.66
CA LEU A 70 -29.13 15.73 10.94
C LEU A 70 -27.65 15.40 10.78
N LEU A 71 -27.31 14.55 9.80
CA LEU A 71 -25.94 14.13 9.55
C LEU A 71 -25.09 15.26 9.00
N PHE A 72 -25.66 16.11 8.14
CA PHE A 72 -25.00 17.31 7.67
C PHE A 72 -24.65 18.23 8.83
N GLU A 73 -25.62 18.62 9.67
CA GLU A 73 -25.36 19.47 10.84
C GLU A 73 -24.30 18.84 11.74
N ARG A 74 -24.43 17.55 12.03
CA ARG A 74 -23.52 16.82 12.91
C ARG A 74 -22.09 16.74 12.38
N SER A 75 -21.91 16.66 11.05
CA SER A 75 -20.60 16.64 10.39
C SER A 75 -19.89 17.99 10.38
N GLN A 76 -20.65 19.09 10.53
CA GLN A 76 -20.11 20.45 10.51
C GLN A 76 -19.82 21.00 11.92
N MET A 77 -20.26 20.30 12.97
CA MET A 77 -20.02 20.71 14.36
C MET A 77 -18.53 20.66 14.71
N ARG A 78 -17.96 21.81 15.09
CA ARG A 78 -16.57 21.91 15.55
C ARG A 78 -16.42 21.76 17.07
N GLU A 79 -17.50 22.07 17.81
CA GLU A 79 -17.58 21.97 19.26
C GLU A 79 -19.01 21.58 19.64
N PHE A 80 -19.19 20.91 20.79
CA PHE A 80 -20.51 20.57 21.31
C PHE A 80 -20.94 21.59 22.35
N PRO A 81 -22.04 22.32 22.12
CA PRO A 81 -22.61 23.22 23.12
C PRO A 81 -22.98 22.42 24.40
N PRO A 82 -22.59 22.87 25.60
CA PRO A 82 -22.86 22.13 26.85
C PRO A 82 -24.34 21.87 27.11
N ASP A 83 -25.21 22.72 26.58
CA ASP A 83 -26.67 22.62 26.61
C ASP A 83 -27.21 21.49 25.73
N ARG A 84 -26.46 21.04 24.72
CA ARG A 84 -26.84 19.90 23.85
C ARG A 84 -26.32 18.55 24.35
N ILE A 85 -25.56 18.52 25.45
CA ILE A 85 -24.95 17.28 25.96
C ILE A 85 -25.86 16.59 26.97
N CYS A 86 -26.23 15.33 26.68
CA CYS A 86 -27.06 14.53 27.57
C CYS A 86 -26.40 13.16 27.84
N PRO A 87 -26.16 12.75 29.11
CA PRO A 87 -26.25 13.55 30.32
C PRO A 87 -25.13 14.61 30.43
N LYS A 88 -25.39 15.71 31.14
CA LYS A 88 -24.46 16.84 31.30
C LYS A 88 -23.10 16.48 31.96
N ALA A 89 -23.00 15.29 32.55
CA ALA A 89 -21.80 14.76 33.20
C ALA A 89 -21.04 13.73 32.36
N SER A 90 -21.37 13.58 31.07
CA SER A 90 -20.73 12.60 30.20
C SER A 90 -19.24 12.90 29.97
N PRO A 91 -18.37 11.88 29.94
CA PRO A 91 -16.97 12.07 29.61
C PRO A 91 -16.82 12.46 28.13
N LEU A 92 -15.97 13.44 27.84
CA LEU A 92 -15.68 13.90 26.46
C LEU A 92 -15.05 12.81 25.57
N SER A 93 -14.59 11.69 26.15
CA SER A 93 -14.11 10.53 25.42
C SER A 93 -15.22 9.62 24.89
N ASP A 94 -16.50 9.92 25.17
CA ASP A 94 -17.63 9.14 24.69
C ASP A 94 -17.76 9.25 23.14
N PRO A 95 -18.04 8.14 22.43
CA PRO A 95 -18.29 8.14 20.99
C PRO A 95 -19.31 9.18 20.50
N ALA A 96 -20.27 9.58 21.35
CA ALA A 96 -21.24 10.62 21.04
C ALA A 96 -20.57 11.97 20.73
N PHE A 97 -19.41 12.27 21.33
CA PHE A 97 -18.66 13.52 21.17
C PHE A 97 -17.50 13.40 20.19
N GLN A 98 -17.55 12.44 19.26
CA GLN A 98 -16.57 12.38 18.18
C GLN A 98 -16.72 13.61 17.27
N LEU A 99 -15.67 14.43 17.19
CA LEU A 99 -15.62 15.63 16.35
C LEU A 99 -15.18 15.31 14.92
N ASP A 100 -14.41 14.25 14.72
CA ASP A 100 -14.00 13.83 13.39
C ASP A 100 -15.21 13.24 12.63
N PRO A 101 -15.66 13.85 11.52
CA PRO A 101 -16.86 13.40 10.83
C PRO A 101 -16.73 11.97 10.30
N MET A 102 -15.56 11.57 9.80
CA MET A 102 -15.36 10.24 9.21
C MET A 102 -15.31 9.16 10.28
N VAL A 103 -14.65 9.43 11.42
CA VAL A 103 -14.66 8.50 12.54
C VAL A 103 -16.07 8.36 13.13
N TYR A 104 -16.80 9.47 13.27
CA TYR A 104 -18.18 9.45 13.74
C TYR A 104 -19.09 8.62 12.82
N LEU A 105 -19.02 8.85 11.50
CA LEU A 105 -19.81 8.13 10.50
C LEU A 105 -19.46 6.64 10.48
N PHE A 106 -18.18 6.27 10.59
CA PHE A 106 -17.77 4.87 10.68
C PHE A 106 -18.30 4.19 11.95
N GLU A 107 -18.21 4.84 13.10
CA GLU A 107 -18.74 4.27 14.36
C GLU A 107 -20.27 4.18 14.35
N SER A 108 -20.97 5.13 13.72
CA SER A 108 -22.41 5.04 13.47
C SER A 108 -22.74 3.89 12.52
N PHE A 109 -21.93 3.68 11.48
CA PHE A 109 -22.09 2.54 10.59
C PHE A 109 -21.92 1.22 11.34
N ARG A 110 -20.93 1.11 12.23
CA ARG A 110 -20.74 -0.08 13.07
C ARG A 110 -21.95 -0.36 13.96
N ARG A 111 -22.46 0.66 14.67
CA ARG A 111 -23.68 0.54 15.49
C ARG A 111 -24.90 0.08 14.68
N SER A 112 -24.97 0.43 13.40
CA SER A 112 -26.08 0.01 12.55
C SER A 112 -26.15 -1.51 12.31
N PHE A 113 -25.04 -2.25 12.45
CA PHE A 113 -25.03 -3.70 12.24
C PHE A 113 -25.89 -4.46 13.23
N ASP A 114 -25.96 -4.01 14.49
CA ASP A 114 -26.81 -4.61 15.52
C ASP A 114 -28.30 -4.61 15.12
N PHE A 115 -28.71 -3.57 14.38
CA PHE A 115 -30.06 -3.43 13.87
C PHE A 115 -30.26 -4.12 12.52
N ALA A 116 -29.24 -4.13 11.66
CA ALA A 116 -29.26 -4.81 10.37
C ALA A 116 -29.34 -6.34 10.50
N ASN A 117 -28.87 -6.89 11.62
CA ASN A 117 -28.97 -8.32 11.96
C ASN A 117 -30.22 -8.66 12.80
N SER A 118 -31.16 -7.71 12.97
CA SER A 118 -32.39 -7.94 13.72
C SER A 118 -33.31 -8.94 13.03
N LYS A 119 -34.15 -9.64 13.81
CA LYS A 119 -35.21 -10.52 13.26
C LYS A 119 -36.40 -9.73 12.69
N CYS A 120 -36.50 -8.44 12.98
CA CYS A 120 -37.63 -7.61 12.55
C CYS A 120 -37.32 -6.89 11.23
N GLN A 121 -38.09 -7.19 10.19
CA GLN A 121 -37.92 -6.63 8.84
C GLN A 121 -37.90 -5.09 8.81
N THR A 122 -38.84 -4.44 9.52
CA THR A 122 -38.89 -2.97 9.60
C THR A 122 -37.63 -2.39 10.24
N THR A 123 -37.06 -3.05 11.25
CA THR A 123 -35.80 -2.61 11.88
C THR A 123 -34.64 -2.70 10.89
N ILE A 124 -34.58 -3.78 10.10
CA ILE A 124 -33.56 -3.95 9.05
C ILE A 124 -33.68 -2.84 8.00
N GLU A 125 -34.89 -2.52 7.54
CA GLU A 125 -35.13 -1.48 6.53
C GLU A 125 -34.73 -0.08 7.02
N ILE A 126 -35.04 0.24 8.28
CA ILE A 126 -34.61 1.49 8.91
C ILE A 126 -33.08 1.53 9.01
N ALA A 127 -32.44 0.47 9.50
CA ALA A 127 -30.99 0.39 9.61
C ALA A 127 -30.28 0.56 8.25
N LYS A 128 -30.80 -0.11 7.20
CA LYS A 128 -30.29 0.05 5.83
C LYS A 128 -30.46 1.48 5.31
N SER A 129 -31.59 2.13 5.62
CA SER A 129 -31.80 3.54 5.26
C SER A 129 -30.79 4.45 5.94
N CYS A 130 -30.50 4.21 7.24
CA CYS A 130 -29.43 4.92 7.95
C CYS A 130 -28.05 4.68 7.32
N GLN A 131 -27.73 3.44 6.95
CA GLN A 131 -26.46 3.09 6.27
C GLN A 131 -26.29 3.85 4.95
N VAL A 132 -27.34 3.90 4.13
CA VAL A 132 -27.31 4.66 2.86
C VAL A 132 -27.05 6.14 3.11
N GLN A 133 -27.66 6.72 4.14
CA GLN A 133 -27.41 8.13 4.49
C GLN A 133 -26.00 8.36 5.04
N ILE A 134 -25.45 7.41 5.80
CA ILE A 134 -24.04 7.45 6.22
C ILE A 134 -23.11 7.45 5.01
N PHE A 135 -23.36 6.60 4.02
CA PHE A 135 -22.54 6.55 2.80
C PHE A 135 -22.60 7.87 2.02
N LYS A 136 -23.81 8.43 1.85
CA LYS A 136 -24.00 9.72 1.18
C LYS A 136 -23.29 10.84 1.92
N GLN A 137 -23.41 10.91 3.25
CA GLN A 137 -22.75 11.93 4.04
C GLN A 137 -21.23 11.79 3.99
N ALA A 138 -20.69 10.57 4.08
CA ALA A 138 -19.26 10.33 3.96
C ALA A 138 -18.71 10.72 2.58
N SER A 139 -19.44 10.39 1.51
CA SER A 139 -19.12 10.84 0.15
C SER A 139 -19.14 12.37 0.04
N LEU A 140 -20.17 13.03 0.60
CA LEU A 140 -20.27 14.49 0.62
C LEU A 140 -19.11 15.14 1.40
N CYS A 141 -18.71 14.58 2.54
CA CYS A 141 -17.56 15.08 3.30
C CYS A 141 -16.27 15.01 2.47
N LEU A 142 -16.01 13.91 1.77
CA LEU A 142 -14.85 13.75 0.89
C LEU A 142 -14.91 14.73 -0.30
N PHE A 143 -16.10 14.94 -0.86
CA PHE A 143 -16.31 15.89 -1.94
C PHE A 143 -16.05 17.34 -1.49
N LEU A 144 -16.62 17.76 -0.35
CA LEU A 144 -16.42 19.09 0.22
C LEU A 144 -14.95 19.36 0.55
N ASP A 145 -14.23 18.37 1.09
CA ASP A 145 -12.79 18.46 1.30
C ASP A 145 -12.06 18.78 -0.01
N THR A 146 -12.44 18.11 -1.11
CA THR A 146 -11.86 18.32 -2.43
C THR A 146 -12.10 19.75 -2.94
N GLU A 147 -13.35 20.22 -2.87
CA GLU A 147 -13.74 21.55 -3.33
C GLU A 147 -13.12 22.68 -2.50
N LEU A 148 -12.83 22.42 -1.22
CA LEU A 148 -12.21 23.37 -0.30
C LEU A 148 -10.68 23.24 -0.22
N GLU A 149 -10.07 22.37 -1.04
CA GLU A 149 -8.64 22.05 -1.00
C GLU A 149 -8.13 21.60 0.39
N LEU A 150 -8.99 20.90 1.13
CA LEU A 150 -8.69 20.27 2.42
C LEU A 150 -8.45 18.77 2.24
N GLU A 151 -7.72 18.16 3.18
CA GLU A 151 -7.40 16.72 3.16
C GLU A 151 -7.89 16.00 4.43
N ASN A 152 -8.65 16.67 5.30
CA ASN A 152 -8.93 16.21 6.67
C ASN A 152 -9.74 14.92 6.73
N CYS A 153 -10.91 14.86 6.06
CA CYS A 153 -11.76 13.68 5.98
C CYS A 153 -11.08 12.54 5.22
N ALA A 154 -10.35 12.84 4.14
CA ALA A 154 -9.62 11.81 3.40
C ALA A 154 -8.50 11.16 4.24
N LEU A 155 -7.74 11.96 5.00
CA LEU A 155 -6.71 11.48 5.93
C LEU A 155 -7.31 10.79 7.15
N SER A 156 -8.47 11.26 7.64
CA SER A 156 -9.20 10.57 8.70
C SER A 156 -9.67 9.20 8.26
N LEU A 157 -10.27 9.10 7.06
CA LEU A 157 -10.65 7.82 6.45
C LEU A 157 -9.43 6.90 6.29
N LEU A 158 -8.28 7.43 5.85
CA LEU A 158 -7.04 6.67 5.80
C LEU A 158 -6.68 6.08 7.17
N ASN A 159 -6.69 6.90 8.22
CA ASN A 159 -6.37 6.44 9.58
C ASN A 159 -7.37 5.39 10.07
N THR A 160 -8.67 5.56 9.79
CA THR A 160 -9.69 4.55 10.08
C THR A 160 -9.40 3.24 9.34
N VAL A 161 -9.06 3.30 8.05
CA VAL A 161 -8.67 2.12 7.27
C VAL A 161 -7.47 1.42 7.88
N LEU A 162 -6.40 2.15 8.18
CA LEU A 162 -5.18 1.59 8.77
C LEU A 162 -5.44 0.93 10.12
N ASN A 163 -6.24 1.56 10.99
CA ASN A 163 -6.62 1.01 12.29
C ASN A 163 -7.47 -0.26 12.15
N CYS A 164 -8.34 -0.33 11.14
CA CYS A 164 -9.20 -1.49 10.90
C CYS A 164 -8.46 -2.65 10.21
N THR A 165 -7.39 -2.37 9.47
CA THR A 165 -6.59 -3.40 8.76
C THR A 165 -5.32 -3.81 9.50
N HIS A 166 -5.07 -3.22 10.67
CA HIS A 166 -3.95 -3.57 11.54
C HIS A 166 -4.06 -5.03 12.03
N ILE A 167 -2.92 -5.70 12.25
CA ILE A 167 -2.87 -7.13 12.60
C ILE A 167 -3.53 -7.46 13.95
N HIS A 168 -3.64 -6.47 14.84
CA HIS A 168 -4.30 -6.59 16.14
C HIS A 168 -5.74 -6.06 16.13
N SER A 169 -6.28 -5.65 14.97
CA SER A 169 -7.67 -5.20 14.86
C SER A 169 -8.62 -6.39 14.86
N ASP A 170 -9.85 -6.15 15.33
CA ASP A 170 -10.93 -7.13 15.26
C ASP A 170 -11.28 -7.44 13.79
N ALA A 171 -11.54 -8.70 13.47
CA ALA A 171 -11.96 -9.11 12.13
C ALA A 171 -13.26 -8.40 11.69
N ASP A 172 -14.13 -8.09 12.65
CA ASP A 172 -15.37 -7.35 12.40
C ASP A 172 -15.09 -5.91 11.96
N ASN A 173 -13.99 -5.29 12.41
CA ASN A 173 -13.59 -3.96 11.95
C ASN A 173 -13.16 -3.98 10.48
N ALA A 174 -12.41 -5.00 10.07
CA ALA A 174 -11.99 -5.16 8.68
C ALA A 174 -13.19 -5.34 7.75
N VAL A 175 -14.21 -6.09 8.16
CA VAL A 175 -15.46 -6.26 7.41
C VAL A 175 -16.28 -4.96 7.40
N ALA A 176 -16.36 -4.26 8.53
CA ALA A 176 -17.08 -3.00 8.62
C ALA A 176 -16.47 -1.93 7.70
N ILE A 177 -15.14 -1.78 7.68
CA ILE A 177 -14.51 -0.78 6.81
C ILE A 177 -14.61 -1.16 5.33
N ASP A 178 -14.56 -2.47 5.00
CA ASP A 178 -14.80 -2.95 3.64
C ASP A 178 -16.21 -2.56 3.16
N ASN A 179 -17.23 -2.82 3.98
CA ASN A 179 -18.62 -2.47 3.67
C ASN A 179 -18.85 -0.95 3.61
N LEU A 180 -18.20 -0.17 4.49
CA LEU A 180 -18.27 1.29 4.43
C LEU A 180 -17.68 1.82 3.11
N LEU A 181 -16.48 1.36 2.72
CA LEU A 181 -15.85 1.77 1.47
C LEU A 181 -16.68 1.38 0.25
N ALA A 182 -17.21 0.16 0.21
CA ALA A 182 -18.15 -0.28 -0.82
C ALA A 182 -19.38 0.64 -0.89
N GLY A 183 -19.94 1.00 0.27
CA GLY A 183 -21.08 1.89 0.40
C GLY A 183 -20.79 3.30 -0.14
N ILE A 184 -19.69 3.92 0.30
CA ILE A 184 -19.25 5.26 -0.16
C ILE A 184 -19.06 5.26 -1.68
N LEU A 185 -18.41 4.24 -2.23
CA LEU A 185 -18.16 4.13 -3.67
C LEU A 185 -19.43 3.83 -4.47
N SER A 186 -20.44 3.20 -3.87
CA SER A 186 -21.73 2.92 -4.53
C SER A 186 -22.61 4.16 -4.71
N VAL A 187 -22.41 5.19 -3.89
CA VAL A 187 -23.18 6.44 -3.93
C VAL A 187 -22.44 7.59 -4.61
N SER A 188 -21.16 7.39 -4.93
CA SER A 188 -20.32 8.39 -5.57
C SER A 188 -20.23 8.13 -7.07
N ASP A 189 -20.23 9.20 -7.89
CA ASP A 189 -19.90 9.08 -9.30
C ASP A 189 -18.44 8.62 -9.46
N SER A 190 -18.15 7.77 -10.46
CA SER A 190 -16.83 7.13 -10.60
C SER A 190 -15.67 8.12 -10.66
N ASP A 191 -15.84 9.23 -11.39
CA ASP A 191 -14.81 10.26 -11.54
C ASP A 191 -14.71 11.18 -10.31
N GLY A 192 -15.85 11.47 -9.67
CA GLY A 192 -15.89 12.20 -8.40
C GLY A 192 -15.18 11.43 -7.29
N ALA A 193 -15.44 10.13 -7.18
CA ALA A 193 -14.82 9.24 -6.20
C ALA A 193 -13.29 9.20 -6.34
N VAL A 194 -12.77 9.13 -7.57
CA VAL A 194 -11.32 9.14 -7.83
C VAL A 194 -10.69 10.47 -7.37
N THR A 195 -11.36 11.59 -7.64
CA THR A 195 -10.84 12.91 -7.25
C THR A 195 -10.83 13.06 -5.73
N SER A 196 -11.93 12.69 -5.06
CA SER A 196 -12.06 12.86 -3.61
C SER A 196 -11.26 11.87 -2.76
N LEU A 197 -10.87 10.71 -3.32
CA LEU A 197 -10.01 9.74 -2.64
C LEU A 197 -8.52 9.93 -2.94
N ARG A 198 -8.15 10.86 -3.83
CA ARG A 198 -6.75 11.15 -4.16
C ARG A 198 -5.92 11.57 -2.93
N PRO A 199 -6.39 12.44 -2.00
CA PRO A 199 -5.62 12.79 -0.80
C PRO A 199 -5.39 11.60 0.13
N LEU A 200 -6.34 10.65 0.21
CA LEU A 200 -6.17 9.40 0.95
C LEU A 200 -4.97 8.60 0.39
N MET A 201 -4.85 8.50 -0.94
CA MET A 201 -3.74 7.78 -1.57
C MET A 201 -2.40 8.50 -1.40
N LYS A 202 -2.40 9.83 -1.47
CA LYS A 202 -1.23 10.66 -1.16
C LYS A 202 -0.76 10.47 0.29
N GLY A 203 -1.70 10.45 1.24
CA GLY A 203 -1.42 10.16 2.64
C GLY A 203 -0.88 8.74 2.86
N LEU A 204 -1.43 7.74 2.16
CA LEU A 204 -0.94 6.36 2.19
C LEU A 204 0.51 6.26 1.71
N LEU A 205 0.83 6.94 0.59
CA LEU A 205 2.19 7.00 0.09
C LEU A 205 3.13 7.73 1.05
N ALA A 206 2.67 8.82 1.68
CA ALA A 206 3.44 9.52 2.71
C ALA A 206 3.73 8.61 3.91
N LYS A 207 2.75 7.82 4.39
CA LYS A 207 2.94 6.83 5.46
C LYS A 207 3.92 5.73 5.06
N LEU A 208 3.85 5.22 3.82
CA LEU A 208 4.84 4.29 3.28
C LEU A 208 6.25 4.90 3.23
N LYS A 209 6.37 6.21 2.98
CA LYS A 209 7.64 6.95 3.02
C LYS A 209 8.14 7.21 4.44
N GLU A 210 7.23 7.43 5.39
CA GLU A 210 7.55 7.63 6.81
C GLU A 210 8.10 6.36 7.47
N ILE A 211 7.58 5.17 7.12
CA ILE A 211 8.12 3.88 7.58
C ILE A 211 9.62 3.75 7.27
N GLU A 212 10.04 4.39 6.19
CA GLU A 212 11.42 4.40 5.72
C GLU A 212 12.22 5.56 6.33
N ALA A 213 11.62 6.71 6.61
CA ALA A 213 12.38 7.86 7.11
C ALA A 213 13.13 7.51 8.41
N ASP A 214 14.45 7.72 8.43
CA ASP A 214 15.23 7.66 9.66
C ASP A 214 14.65 8.67 10.65
N SER A 215 14.05 8.19 11.74
CA SER A 215 13.67 9.00 12.90
C SER A 215 14.89 9.53 13.65
N TYR A 216 15.94 10.00 12.96
CA TYR A 216 17.07 10.74 13.52
C TYR A 216 17.69 11.60 12.42
N LEU A 217 17.09 12.76 12.12
CA LEU A 217 17.93 13.91 11.82
C LEU A 217 18.77 14.13 13.09
N PRO A 218 20.12 14.11 13.03
CA PRO A 218 20.90 14.55 14.18
C PRO A 218 20.43 15.98 14.48
N ALA A 219 20.18 16.27 15.75
CA ALA A 219 19.91 17.63 16.20
C ALA A 219 20.93 18.57 15.53
N PRO A 220 20.50 19.73 15.00
CA PRO A 220 21.38 20.63 14.27
C PRO A 220 22.63 20.85 15.11
N SER A 221 23.79 20.39 14.63
CA SER A 221 25.03 20.70 15.31
C SER A 221 25.18 22.22 15.27
N THR A 222 25.68 22.82 16.34
CA THR A 222 25.94 24.26 16.44
C THR A 222 27.03 24.72 15.46
N ASP A 223 27.64 23.79 14.71
CA ASP A 223 28.68 24.06 13.74
C ASP A 223 28.10 24.19 12.32
N PRO A 224 28.01 25.43 11.77
CA PRO A 224 27.42 25.68 10.46
C PRO A 224 28.16 24.97 9.32
N LEU A 225 29.45 24.64 9.47
CA LEU A 225 30.21 23.92 8.44
C LEU A 225 29.83 22.44 8.36
N GLN A 226 29.52 21.79 9.49
CA GLN A 226 29.01 20.42 9.47
C GLN A 226 27.61 20.33 8.87
N ASN A 227 26.75 21.33 9.11
CA ASN A 227 25.43 21.41 8.47
C ASN A 227 25.50 21.66 6.96
N ILE A 228 26.51 22.41 6.49
CA ILE A 228 26.74 22.64 5.06
C ILE A 228 27.33 21.38 4.42
N LEU A 229 28.29 20.71 5.06
CA LEU A 229 28.89 19.45 4.58
C LEU A 229 27.88 18.29 4.57
N SER A 230 26.99 18.20 5.57
CA SER A 230 25.92 17.19 5.59
C SER A 230 24.85 17.47 4.53
N ARG A 231 24.52 18.75 4.26
CA ARG A 231 23.62 19.13 3.17
C ARG A 231 24.23 18.89 1.78
N LEU A 232 25.53 19.15 1.60
CA LEU A 232 26.25 18.90 0.36
C LEU A 232 26.49 17.41 0.10
N SER A 233 26.67 16.60 1.15
CA SER A 233 26.75 15.14 1.03
C SER A 233 25.39 14.49 0.81
N ALA A 234 24.31 15.04 1.40
CA ALA A 234 22.93 14.60 1.15
C ALA A 234 22.43 14.98 -0.27
N GLN A 235 22.89 16.10 -0.83
CA GLN A 235 22.53 16.52 -2.20
C GLN A 235 23.10 15.60 -3.30
N ASN A 236 24.13 14.80 -3.00
CA ASN A 236 24.81 13.92 -3.97
C ASN A 236 24.64 12.43 -3.67
N LYS A 237 23.93 12.08 -2.59
CA LYS A 237 23.58 10.69 -2.31
C LYS A 237 22.26 10.38 -3.04
N PRO A 238 22.20 9.38 -3.95
CA PRO A 238 20.91 8.94 -4.46
C PRO A 238 20.06 8.53 -3.26
N PRO A 239 18.80 9.00 -3.14
CA PRO A 239 17.90 8.51 -2.11
C PRO A 239 17.45 7.11 -2.52
N GLY A 240 18.32 6.12 -2.28
CA GLY A 240 17.88 4.73 -2.23
C GLY A 240 16.98 4.53 -1.00
N PRO A 241 16.13 3.50 -0.97
CA PRO A 241 15.31 3.21 0.20
C PRO A 241 16.23 3.09 1.42
N THR A 242 15.88 3.83 2.46
CA THR A 242 16.67 4.07 3.67
C THR A 242 16.98 2.76 4.40
N LYS A 243 17.88 2.84 5.39
CA LYS A 243 18.38 1.67 6.13
C LYS A 243 17.29 0.90 6.89
N ASN A 244 16.18 1.55 7.27
CA ASN A 244 15.04 0.91 7.97
C ASN A 244 13.92 0.44 7.02
N ALA A 245 13.91 0.92 5.77
CA ALA A 245 12.88 0.60 4.76
C ALA A 245 12.76 -0.87 4.39
N ARG A 246 13.84 -1.62 4.60
CA ARG A 246 14.07 -2.96 4.08
C ARG A 246 13.93 -4.05 5.14
N LEU A 247 13.64 -3.66 6.38
CA LEU A 247 13.40 -4.60 7.46
C LEU A 247 12.15 -5.43 7.13
N LEU A 248 12.29 -6.75 7.21
CA LEU A 248 11.16 -7.67 7.04
C LEU A 248 10.15 -7.51 8.20
N PHE A 249 10.58 -6.98 9.37
CA PHE A 249 9.80 -6.90 10.60
C PHE A 249 9.28 -5.50 11.00
N GLN A 250 8.56 -4.79 10.14
CA GLN A 250 7.82 -3.60 10.58
C GLN A 250 6.32 -3.92 10.70
N ILE A 251 5.82 -4.01 11.93
CA ILE A 251 4.39 -4.30 12.23
C ILE A 251 3.47 -3.28 11.55
N ASP A 252 3.89 -2.01 11.50
CA ASP A 252 3.15 -0.93 10.83
C ASP A 252 2.97 -1.18 9.33
N ARG A 253 3.92 -1.89 8.71
CA ARG A 253 3.88 -2.24 7.28
C ARG A 253 2.78 -3.23 6.95
N ASP A 254 2.52 -4.16 7.86
CA ASP A 254 1.48 -5.17 7.68
C ASP A 254 0.09 -4.54 7.62
N GLY A 255 -0.19 -3.56 8.49
CA GLY A 255 -1.43 -2.80 8.47
C GLY A 255 -1.62 -2.04 7.16
N ILE A 256 -0.57 -1.40 6.66
CA ILE A 256 -0.57 -0.67 5.39
C ILE A 256 -0.71 -1.60 4.18
N THR A 257 -0.05 -2.76 4.20
CA THR A 257 -0.18 -3.77 3.14
C THR A 257 -1.62 -4.30 3.07
N ASN A 258 -2.22 -4.60 4.23
CA ASN A 258 -3.62 -5.01 4.31
C ASN A 258 -4.59 -3.90 3.84
N ALA A 259 -4.30 -2.63 4.16
CA ALA A 259 -5.05 -1.48 3.63
C ALA A 259 -4.96 -1.41 2.09
N CYS A 260 -3.76 -1.59 1.52
CA CYS A 260 -3.60 -1.63 0.06
C CYS A 260 -4.38 -2.81 -0.55
N ILE A 261 -4.38 -3.98 0.08
CA ILE A 261 -5.17 -5.15 -0.36
C ILE A 261 -6.66 -4.81 -0.37
N LEU A 262 -7.16 -4.15 0.68
CA LEU A 262 -8.56 -3.72 0.77
C LEU A 262 -8.89 -2.72 -0.35
N LEU A 263 -8.08 -1.68 -0.49
CA LEU A 263 -8.26 -0.62 -1.49
C LEU A 263 -8.15 -1.14 -2.93
N SER A 264 -7.36 -2.18 -3.18
CA SER A 264 -7.24 -2.77 -4.52
C SER A 264 -8.50 -3.50 -5.02
N LYS A 265 -9.48 -3.76 -4.14
CA LYS A 265 -10.74 -4.41 -4.52
C LYS A 265 -11.66 -3.53 -5.35
N TYR A 266 -11.51 -2.21 -5.25
CA TYR A 266 -12.44 -1.25 -5.84
C TYR A 266 -11.81 -0.49 -7.02
N PRO A 267 -12.55 -0.25 -8.13
CA PRO A 267 -12.00 0.43 -9.31
C PRO A 267 -11.37 1.80 -9.05
N ALA A 268 -12.06 2.69 -8.33
CA ALA A 268 -11.58 4.05 -8.07
C ALA A 268 -10.24 4.07 -7.31
N THR A 269 -10.14 3.27 -6.24
CA THR A 269 -8.93 3.18 -5.42
C THR A 269 -7.84 2.34 -6.07
N ALA A 270 -8.18 1.32 -6.87
CA ALA A 270 -7.22 0.57 -7.68
C ALA A 270 -6.55 1.45 -8.74
N LYS A 271 -7.32 2.31 -9.41
CA LYS A 271 -6.79 3.31 -10.35
C LYS A 271 -5.81 4.26 -9.66
N LEU A 272 -6.17 4.78 -8.49
CA LEU A 272 -5.29 5.64 -7.68
C LEU A 272 -4.03 4.89 -7.21
N LEU A 273 -4.15 3.64 -6.75
CA LEU A 273 -2.99 2.83 -6.36
C LEU A 273 -1.98 2.71 -7.51
N LEU A 274 -2.45 2.47 -8.73
CA LEU A 274 -1.60 2.42 -9.92
C LEU A 274 -1.01 3.78 -10.26
N GLU A 275 -1.84 4.84 -10.25
CA GLU A 275 -1.40 6.20 -10.54
C GLU A 275 -0.26 6.65 -9.62
N PHE A 276 -0.40 6.45 -8.31
CA PHE A 276 0.63 6.75 -7.30
C PHE A 276 1.78 5.73 -7.27
N SER A 277 1.81 4.77 -8.19
CA SER A 277 2.91 3.83 -8.36
C SER A 277 3.85 4.18 -9.50
N PHE A 278 3.47 5.11 -10.38
CA PHE A 278 4.36 5.62 -11.41
C PHE A 278 5.31 6.70 -10.86
N PRO A 279 6.56 6.75 -11.36
CA PRO A 279 7.39 7.94 -11.24
C PRO A 279 6.72 9.16 -11.89
N GLU A 280 7.13 10.35 -11.47
CA GLU A 280 6.77 11.62 -12.12
C GLU A 280 7.06 11.56 -13.64
N GLU A 281 6.26 12.25 -14.44
CA GLU A 281 6.37 12.20 -15.90
C GLU A 281 7.71 12.73 -16.42
N GLY A 282 8.11 12.26 -17.61
CA GLY A 282 9.36 12.65 -18.26
C GLY A 282 10.52 11.69 -17.97
N SER A 283 11.74 12.23 -17.84
CA SER A 283 12.98 11.45 -17.72
C SER A 283 13.04 10.56 -16.46
N GLN A 284 12.23 10.83 -15.44
CA GLN A 284 12.18 10.02 -14.22
C GLN A 284 11.61 8.61 -14.47
N ARG A 285 10.80 8.41 -15.53
CA ARG A 285 10.31 7.07 -15.90
C ARG A 285 11.37 6.16 -16.50
N GLU A 286 12.52 6.72 -16.93
CA GLU A 286 13.66 5.91 -17.40
C GLU A 286 14.55 5.44 -16.26
N VAL A 287 14.33 5.96 -15.04
CA VAL A 287 15.15 5.66 -13.87
C VAL A 287 14.50 4.53 -13.06
N GLY A 288 15.14 3.36 -13.07
CA GLY A 288 14.66 2.13 -12.45
C GLY A 288 14.33 2.25 -10.95
N TRP A 289 15.19 2.89 -10.14
CA TRP A 289 14.93 3.02 -8.70
C TRP A 289 13.73 3.91 -8.36
N ARG A 290 13.30 4.81 -9.27
CA ARG A 290 12.12 5.65 -9.04
C ARG A 290 10.83 4.85 -8.96
N TYR A 291 10.80 3.65 -9.54
CA TYR A 291 9.66 2.75 -9.40
C TYR A 291 9.51 2.21 -7.97
N GLU A 292 10.57 2.25 -7.16
CA GLU A 292 10.54 1.92 -5.73
C GLU A 292 9.86 3.01 -4.90
N ASP A 293 9.82 4.25 -5.39
CA ASP A 293 9.22 5.39 -4.68
C ASP A 293 7.69 5.43 -4.73
N GLY A 294 7.08 4.66 -5.62
CA GLY A 294 5.63 4.55 -5.76
C GLY A 294 5.00 3.58 -4.78
N VAL A 295 3.66 3.57 -4.66
CA VAL A 295 2.94 2.72 -3.69
C VAL A 295 3.26 1.22 -3.87
N LEU A 296 3.08 0.69 -5.08
CA LEU A 296 3.42 -0.72 -5.37
C LEU A 296 4.93 -0.97 -5.23
N GLY A 297 5.74 0.01 -5.62
CA GLY A 297 7.19 0.04 -5.43
C GLY A 297 7.59 -0.27 -4.01
N ARG A 298 7.16 0.59 -3.10
CA ARG A 298 7.41 0.51 -1.66
C ARG A 298 6.97 -0.83 -1.08
N LEU A 299 5.81 -1.35 -1.47
CA LEU A 299 5.35 -2.66 -0.97
C LEU A 299 6.27 -3.82 -1.42
N LEU A 300 6.97 -3.68 -2.54
CA LEU A 300 7.85 -4.70 -3.11
C LEU A 300 9.32 -4.59 -2.64
N ILE A 301 9.73 -3.52 -1.97
CA ILE A 301 11.12 -3.35 -1.50
C ILE A 301 11.60 -4.36 -0.45
N PRO A 302 10.80 -4.82 0.55
CA PRO A 302 11.32 -5.58 1.69
C PRO A 302 11.89 -6.89 1.24
N SER A 303 13.15 -7.11 1.53
CA SER A 303 13.81 -8.32 1.07
C SER A 303 14.97 -8.62 1.99
N PRO A 304 15.25 -9.90 2.24
CA PRO A 304 16.50 -10.29 2.92
C PRO A 304 17.75 -10.04 2.06
N LEU A 305 17.59 -9.60 0.80
CA LEU A 305 18.71 -9.35 -0.12
C LEU A 305 19.33 -7.96 0.09
N LEU A 306 20.66 -7.93 0.12
CA LEU A 306 21.46 -6.70 0.15
C LEU A 306 21.41 -5.95 -1.20
N PRO A 307 21.63 -4.62 -1.23
CA PRO A 307 21.77 -3.87 -2.48
C PRO A 307 23.00 -4.32 -3.27
N LEU A 308 23.00 -3.99 -4.57
CA LEU A 308 24.07 -4.24 -5.55
C LEU A 308 25.45 -3.65 -5.22
N LEU A 309 25.65 -3.06 -4.04
CA LEU A 309 26.93 -2.49 -3.66
C LEU A 309 27.91 -3.62 -3.36
N SER A 310 29.17 -3.44 -3.77
CA SER A 310 30.23 -4.36 -3.39
C SER A 310 30.30 -4.48 -1.86
N TYR A 311 30.69 -5.65 -1.36
CA TYR A 311 30.82 -5.89 0.08
C TYR A 311 31.69 -4.82 0.75
N GLN A 312 32.77 -4.38 0.09
CA GLN A 312 33.70 -3.37 0.62
C GLN A 312 32.99 -2.02 0.87
N VAL A 313 32.15 -1.58 -0.07
CA VAL A 313 31.35 -0.36 0.08
C VAL A 313 30.31 -0.55 1.18
N SER A 314 29.64 -1.70 1.20
CA SER A 314 28.63 -2.02 2.23
C SER A 314 29.23 -2.09 3.64
N TYR A 315 30.44 -2.63 3.80
CA TYR A 315 31.15 -2.77 5.07
C TYR A 315 31.71 -1.42 5.56
N MET A 316 32.24 -0.58 4.67
CA MET A 316 32.67 0.78 5.02
C MET A 316 31.52 1.66 5.51
N GLU A 317 30.33 1.50 4.94
CA GLU A 317 29.12 2.19 5.42
C GLU A 317 28.61 1.67 6.78
N SER A 318 28.98 0.46 7.20
CA SER A 318 28.61 -0.09 8.52
C SER A 318 29.51 0.38 9.68
N ASN A 319 30.77 0.72 9.42
CA ASN A 319 31.73 1.11 10.47
C ASN A 319 31.69 2.60 10.84
N SER A 320 30.92 3.42 10.12
CA SER A 320 30.86 4.89 10.30
C SER A 320 29.75 5.34 11.27
N GLY A 321 29.33 4.49 12.22
CA GLY A 321 28.38 4.83 13.29
C GLY A 321 26.91 4.87 12.87
N GLY A 322 26.59 4.65 11.59
CA GLY A 322 25.21 4.51 11.12
C GLY A 322 24.80 3.04 11.15
N ARG A 323 23.92 2.68 12.10
CA ARG A 323 23.33 1.33 12.30
C ARG A 323 23.43 0.46 11.05
N SER A 324 24.24 -0.59 11.19
CA SER A 324 24.63 -1.51 10.14
C SER A 324 23.41 -2.18 9.51
N TRP A 325 23.46 -2.37 8.19
CA TRP A 325 22.60 -3.29 7.44
C TRP A 325 22.67 -4.73 8.01
N MET A 326 23.75 -5.01 8.75
CA MET A 326 24.01 -6.22 9.51
C MET A 326 23.34 -6.08 10.89
N GLY A 327 22.17 -6.69 11.09
CA GLY A 327 21.50 -6.58 12.39
C GLY A 327 20.15 -7.26 12.59
N GLU A 328 19.43 -7.69 11.55
CA GLU A 328 18.14 -8.39 11.75
C GLU A 328 18.33 -9.91 11.92
N PHE A 329 19.26 -10.51 11.16
CA PHE A 329 19.55 -11.94 11.16
C PHE A 329 21.06 -12.19 11.14
N PHE A 330 21.48 -13.37 11.61
CA PHE A 330 22.88 -13.79 11.66
C PHE A 330 23.75 -12.85 12.52
N THR A 331 23.21 -12.40 13.66
CA THR A 331 23.87 -11.45 14.59
C THR A 331 24.99 -12.08 15.41
N ASP A 332 25.03 -13.41 15.49
CA ASP A 332 26.04 -14.14 16.25
C ASP A 332 27.40 -14.02 15.57
N GLN A 333 28.44 -13.62 16.31
CA GLN A 333 29.82 -13.53 15.80
C GLN A 333 30.37 -14.87 15.30
N THR A 334 29.91 -15.97 15.90
CA THR A 334 30.18 -17.34 15.48
C THR A 334 28.86 -18.10 15.45
N PRO A 335 28.08 -17.98 14.38
CA PRO A 335 26.73 -18.51 14.35
C PRO A 335 26.78 -20.04 14.31
N ILE A 336 26.22 -20.68 15.33
CA ILE A 336 26.05 -22.15 15.31
C ILE A 336 25.01 -22.53 14.27
N LYS A 337 25.14 -23.70 13.64
CA LYS A 337 24.24 -24.16 12.58
C LYS A 337 22.76 -24.04 12.95
N ALA A 338 22.39 -24.38 14.19
CA ALA A 338 21.01 -24.28 14.66
C ALA A 338 20.47 -22.83 14.69
N SER A 339 21.31 -21.86 15.05
CA SER A 339 20.96 -20.42 15.03
C SER A 339 20.73 -19.95 13.60
N VAL A 340 21.65 -20.30 12.69
CA VAL A 340 21.54 -20.01 11.25
C VAL A 340 20.26 -20.62 10.65
N ASP A 341 19.95 -21.87 10.97
CA ASP A 341 18.78 -22.56 10.44
C ASP A 341 17.47 -21.95 11.00
N ALA A 342 17.45 -21.48 12.24
CA ALA A 342 16.33 -20.76 12.83
C ALA A 342 16.08 -19.41 12.14
N ASP A 343 17.13 -18.64 11.89
CA ASP A 343 17.06 -17.37 11.16
C ASP A 343 16.58 -17.58 9.73
N LYS A 344 17.14 -18.57 9.02
CA LYS A 344 16.68 -18.95 7.67
C LYS A 344 15.20 -19.30 7.64
N ASN A 345 14.73 -20.14 8.56
CA ASN A 345 13.32 -20.52 8.62
C ASN A 345 12.41 -19.30 8.85
N THR A 346 12.87 -18.37 9.69
CA THR A 346 12.16 -17.12 9.96
C THR A 346 12.08 -16.23 8.72
N ILE A 347 13.21 -16.01 8.03
CA ILE A 347 13.27 -15.26 6.77
C ILE A 347 12.32 -15.86 5.73
N TRP A 348 12.38 -17.18 5.51
CA TRP A 348 11.53 -17.85 4.51
C TRP A 348 10.05 -17.76 4.83
N ARG A 349 9.67 -17.93 6.11
CA ARG A 349 8.28 -17.79 6.54
C ARG A 349 7.74 -16.40 6.23
N LEU A 350 8.48 -15.36 6.60
CA LEU A 350 8.05 -13.97 6.43
C LEU A 350 8.01 -13.57 4.96
N THR A 351 9.02 -13.98 4.18
CA THR A 351 9.03 -13.78 2.73
C THR A 351 7.80 -14.42 2.09
N GLY A 352 7.46 -15.64 2.50
CA GLY A 352 6.24 -16.33 2.02
C GLY A 352 4.94 -15.64 2.42
N GLU A 353 4.84 -15.10 3.64
CA GLU A 353 3.68 -14.32 4.10
C GLU A 353 3.51 -13.03 3.28
N MET A 354 4.61 -12.30 3.04
CA MET A 354 4.64 -11.11 2.20
C MET A 354 4.26 -11.43 0.75
N ASP A 355 4.87 -12.46 0.16
CA ASP A 355 4.58 -12.90 -1.22
C ASP A 355 3.11 -13.25 -1.41
N SER A 356 2.51 -13.90 -0.40
CA SER A 356 1.08 -14.22 -0.40
C SER A 356 0.22 -12.95 -0.40
N LYS A 357 0.51 -11.99 0.47
CA LYS A 357 -0.19 -10.69 0.56
C LYS A 357 -0.07 -9.89 -0.74
N LEU A 358 1.14 -9.76 -1.29
CA LEU A 358 1.40 -9.08 -2.57
C LEU A 358 0.68 -9.78 -3.72
N THR A 359 0.67 -11.11 -3.74
CA THR A 359 -0.07 -11.88 -4.75
C THR A 359 -1.57 -11.60 -4.68
N VAL A 360 -2.16 -11.47 -3.47
CA VAL A 360 -3.58 -11.10 -3.31
C VAL A 360 -3.84 -9.69 -3.82
N LEU A 361 -2.99 -8.72 -3.47
CA LEU A 361 -3.07 -7.34 -3.95
C LEU A 361 -3.12 -7.27 -5.48
N PHE A 362 -2.16 -7.88 -6.16
CA PHE A 362 -2.10 -7.84 -7.62
C PHE A 362 -3.21 -8.67 -8.28
N LYS A 363 -3.68 -9.77 -7.66
CA LYS A 363 -4.86 -10.50 -8.13
C LYS A 363 -6.13 -9.66 -8.04
N ASN A 364 -6.27 -8.82 -7.01
CA ASN A 364 -7.38 -7.87 -6.91
C ASN A 364 -7.31 -6.82 -8.03
N LEU A 365 -6.14 -6.22 -8.26
CA LEU A 365 -5.93 -5.29 -9.39
C LEU A 365 -6.26 -5.94 -10.74
N LEU A 366 -5.87 -7.20 -10.96
CA LEU A 366 -6.21 -7.95 -12.18
C LEU A 366 -7.71 -8.28 -12.27
N ARG A 367 -8.39 -8.57 -11.15
CA ARG A 367 -9.85 -8.77 -11.11
C ARG A 367 -10.60 -7.50 -11.48
N VAL A 368 -10.20 -6.38 -10.88
CA VAL A 368 -10.76 -5.07 -11.20
C VAL A 368 -10.45 -4.72 -12.65
N GLY A 369 -9.23 -5.00 -13.12
CA GLY A 369 -8.83 -4.82 -14.53
C GLY A 369 -9.61 -5.67 -15.54
N LYS A 370 -10.30 -6.74 -15.09
CA LYS A 370 -11.25 -7.49 -15.93
C LYS A 370 -12.55 -6.72 -16.14
N GLN A 371 -12.93 -5.86 -15.19
CA GLN A 371 -14.12 -5.02 -15.25
C GLN A 371 -13.82 -3.68 -15.93
N ASP A 372 -12.60 -3.14 -15.72
CA ASP A 372 -12.12 -1.87 -16.27
C ASP A 372 -10.77 -2.07 -16.97
N ASP A 373 -10.77 -2.04 -18.31
CA ASP A 373 -9.57 -2.27 -19.12
C ASP A 373 -8.51 -1.16 -18.96
N SER A 374 -8.88 0.03 -18.46
CA SER A 374 -7.93 1.10 -18.19
C SER A 374 -6.97 0.74 -17.05
N ILE A 375 -7.49 0.09 -16.00
CA ILE A 375 -6.72 -0.39 -14.84
C ILE A 375 -5.80 -1.52 -15.26
N LYS A 376 -6.30 -2.46 -16.07
CA LYS A 376 -5.47 -3.54 -16.63
C LYS A 376 -4.34 -2.97 -17.48
N SER A 377 -4.65 -2.06 -18.41
CA SER A 377 -3.67 -1.43 -19.29
C SER A 377 -2.62 -0.67 -18.50
N SER A 378 -3.03 0.10 -17.48
CA SER A 378 -2.14 0.85 -16.60
C SER A 378 -1.23 -0.08 -15.77
N LEU A 379 -1.75 -1.20 -15.25
CA LEU A 379 -0.94 -2.19 -14.53
C LEU A 379 0.14 -2.82 -15.42
N PHE A 380 -0.21 -3.21 -16.65
CA PHE A 380 0.77 -3.77 -17.59
C PHE A 380 1.76 -2.72 -18.09
N GLU A 381 1.34 -1.48 -18.26
CA GLU A 381 2.24 -0.36 -18.54
C GLU A 381 3.22 -0.14 -17.38
N TRP A 382 2.76 -0.23 -16.13
CA TRP A 382 3.62 -0.13 -14.96
C TRP A 382 4.67 -1.24 -14.93
N PHE A 383 4.27 -2.51 -15.12
CA PHE A 383 5.21 -3.63 -15.23
C PHE A 383 6.22 -3.38 -16.35
N GLY A 384 5.73 -3.00 -17.52
CA GLY A 384 6.54 -2.77 -18.70
C GLY A 384 7.60 -1.70 -18.53
N ALA A 385 7.15 -0.51 -18.10
CA ALA A 385 8.01 0.64 -17.91
C ALA A 385 9.03 0.39 -16.78
N CYS A 386 8.62 -0.27 -15.69
CA CYS A 386 9.53 -0.68 -14.62
C CYS A 386 10.62 -1.63 -15.11
N LEU A 387 10.27 -2.66 -15.87
CA LEU A 387 11.23 -3.61 -16.42
C LEU A 387 12.16 -2.94 -17.45
N HIS A 388 11.62 -2.05 -18.29
CA HIS A 388 12.37 -1.30 -19.28
C HIS A 388 13.40 -0.36 -18.67
N ALA A 389 13.02 0.38 -17.62
CA ALA A 389 13.92 1.25 -16.87
C ALA A 389 15.08 0.47 -16.22
N ASN A 390 14.91 -0.83 -16.02
CA ASN A 390 15.89 -1.73 -15.42
C ASN A 390 16.63 -2.62 -16.45
N ARG A 391 16.48 -2.38 -17.76
CA ARG A 391 17.03 -3.24 -18.81
C ARG A 391 18.55 -3.40 -18.77
N LYS A 392 19.28 -2.36 -18.34
CA LYS A 392 20.75 -2.36 -18.24
C LYS A 392 21.26 -3.39 -17.22
N ARG A 393 20.42 -3.88 -16.30
CA ARG A 393 20.79 -4.95 -15.36
C ARG A 393 21.27 -6.24 -16.04
N LYS A 394 20.82 -6.52 -17.27
CA LYS A 394 21.29 -7.67 -18.06
C LYS A 394 22.82 -7.66 -18.29
N GLN A 395 23.42 -6.48 -18.34
CA GLN A 395 24.86 -6.31 -18.57
C GLN A 395 25.66 -6.48 -17.27
N LEU A 396 25.06 -6.20 -16.11
CA LEU A 396 25.72 -6.26 -14.80
C LEU A 396 26.16 -7.66 -14.39
N ALA A 397 25.41 -8.69 -14.76
CA ALA A 397 25.75 -10.08 -14.47
C ALA A 397 27.14 -10.47 -15.04
N ASN A 398 27.59 -9.78 -16.09
CA ASN A 398 28.86 -10.03 -16.76
C ASN A 398 30.01 -9.13 -16.28
N THR A 399 29.73 -8.09 -15.47
CA THR A 399 30.70 -7.06 -15.09
C THR A 399 30.88 -6.90 -13.57
N MET A 400 30.20 -7.72 -12.75
CA MET A 400 30.22 -7.63 -11.28
C MET A 400 31.61 -7.65 -10.62
N GLY A 401 32.62 -8.26 -11.26
CA GLY A 401 34.01 -8.25 -10.77
C GLY A 401 34.76 -6.93 -10.96
N SER A 402 34.16 -5.94 -11.64
CA SER A 402 34.75 -4.64 -11.98
C SER A 402 33.71 -3.50 -11.82
N ALA A 403 32.76 -3.65 -10.90
CA ALA A 403 31.74 -2.64 -10.64
C ALA A 403 32.41 -1.39 -10.01
N ASP A 404 32.72 -0.41 -10.84
CA ASP A 404 33.12 0.92 -10.38
C ASP A 404 31.92 1.56 -9.66
N PRO A 405 32.03 1.87 -8.35
CA PRO A 405 30.96 2.54 -7.59
C PRO A 405 30.62 3.95 -8.13
N ASN A 406 31.42 4.48 -9.06
CA ASN A 406 31.14 5.72 -9.78
C ASN A 406 30.38 5.53 -11.11
N ASN A 407 30.01 4.30 -11.48
CA ASN A 407 29.21 4.07 -12.67
C ASN A 407 27.78 4.62 -12.47
N GLU A 408 27.49 5.78 -13.04
CA GLU A 408 26.19 6.45 -12.95
C GLU A 408 25.04 5.54 -13.40
N ASP A 409 25.29 4.66 -14.38
CA ASP A 409 24.29 3.72 -14.88
C ASP A 409 23.82 2.72 -13.82
N MET A 410 24.65 2.36 -12.83
CA MET A 410 24.24 1.49 -11.73
C MET A 410 23.38 2.22 -10.70
N ARG A 411 23.57 3.54 -10.54
CA ARG A 411 22.80 4.37 -9.60
C ARG A 411 21.37 4.61 -10.09
N HIS A 412 21.10 4.41 -11.38
CA HIS A 412 19.77 4.55 -11.95
C HIS A 412 18.92 3.28 -11.87
N LEU A 413 19.45 2.16 -11.35
CA LEU A 413 18.75 0.87 -11.33
C LEU A 413 18.07 0.62 -10.00
N ALA A 414 16.96 -0.12 -10.04
CA ALA A 414 16.27 -0.59 -8.85
C ALA A 414 17.12 -1.62 -8.08
N SER A 415 16.83 -1.76 -6.80
CA SER A 415 17.44 -2.71 -5.88
C SER A 415 17.13 -4.17 -6.22
N ASP A 416 17.99 -5.07 -5.73
CA ASP A 416 17.83 -6.51 -5.92
C ASP A 416 16.61 -7.06 -5.21
N GLY A 417 16.35 -6.57 -4.00
CA GLY A 417 15.17 -6.96 -3.23
C GLY A 417 13.87 -6.66 -3.97
N PHE A 418 13.72 -5.43 -4.45
CA PHE A 418 12.57 -5.01 -5.23
C PHE A 418 12.35 -5.87 -6.49
N LEU A 419 13.38 -6.01 -7.33
CA LEU A 419 13.23 -6.76 -8.58
C LEU A 419 13.05 -8.26 -8.38
N ASN A 420 13.66 -8.83 -7.34
CA ASN A 420 13.48 -10.24 -7.02
C ASN A 420 12.04 -10.52 -6.53
N ASN A 421 11.51 -9.64 -5.68
CA ASN A 421 10.11 -9.73 -5.25
C ASN A 421 9.14 -9.50 -6.43
N LEU A 422 9.46 -8.57 -7.34
CA LEU A 422 8.70 -8.36 -8.57
C LEU A 422 8.69 -9.62 -9.45
N ALA A 423 9.85 -10.28 -9.60
CA ALA A 423 9.96 -11.52 -10.36
C ALA A 423 9.19 -12.67 -9.69
N ALA A 424 9.32 -12.84 -8.37
CA ALA A 424 8.58 -13.83 -7.60
C ALA A 424 7.06 -13.61 -7.72
N LEU A 425 6.60 -12.37 -7.57
CA LEU A 425 5.21 -11.97 -7.78
C LEU A 425 4.73 -12.32 -9.19
N ALA A 426 5.46 -11.95 -10.24
CA ALA A 426 5.07 -12.22 -11.62
C ALA A 426 4.95 -13.73 -11.90
N VAL A 427 5.85 -14.54 -11.33
CA VAL A 427 5.77 -16.01 -11.39
C VAL A 427 4.55 -16.53 -10.64
N ASN A 428 4.26 -16.01 -9.44
CA ASN A 428 3.09 -16.41 -8.65
C ASN A 428 1.76 -16.05 -9.35
N LEU A 429 1.72 -14.93 -10.09
CA LEU A 429 0.58 -14.57 -10.94
C LEU A 429 0.39 -15.54 -12.11
N CYS A 430 1.47 -16.20 -12.56
CA CYS A 430 1.44 -17.28 -13.55
C CYS A 430 1.04 -18.65 -12.95
N GLY A 431 0.54 -18.70 -11.72
CA GLY A 431 0.19 -19.94 -11.00
C GLY A 431 -0.50 -21.06 -11.81
N PRO A 432 -1.46 -20.78 -12.72
CA PRO A 432 -2.04 -21.82 -13.58
C PRO A 432 -1.01 -22.60 -14.42
N LEU A 433 0.06 -21.94 -14.88
CA LEU A 433 1.15 -22.56 -15.65
C LEU A 433 2.07 -23.42 -14.78
N LEU A 434 2.06 -23.21 -13.46
CA LEU A 434 2.84 -23.99 -12.50
C LEU A 434 2.08 -25.24 -12.01
N SER A 435 0.87 -25.48 -12.51
CA SER A 435 0.05 -26.63 -12.13
C SER A 435 0.54 -27.92 -12.78
N HIS A 436 0.29 -29.06 -12.13
CA HIS A 436 0.55 -30.38 -12.70
C HIS A 436 -0.11 -30.57 -14.09
N GLN A 437 -1.28 -29.95 -14.31
CA GLN A 437 -1.99 -30.00 -15.61
C GLN A 437 -1.21 -29.34 -16.75
N ALA A 438 -0.43 -28.29 -16.45
CA ALA A 438 0.45 -27.65 -17.42
C ALA A 438 1.74 -28.45 -17.67
N ALA A 439 2.17 -29.27 -16.72
CA ALA A 439 3.36 -30.12 -16.81
C ALA A 439 3.13 -31.47 -17.53
N LEU A 440 1.88 -31.83 -17.84
CA LEU A 440 1.57 -33.09 -18.51
C LEU A 440 2.12 -33.12 -19.96
N PRO A 441 2.69 -34.27 -20.41
CA PRO A 441 3.09 -34.44 -21.80
C PRO A 441 1.90 -34.20 -22.75
N GLY A 442 2.07 -33.28 -23.71
CA GLY A 442 1.01 -32.90 -24.64
C GLY A 442 0.07 -31.79 -24.15
N ALA A 443 0.33 -31.16 -23.00
CA ALA A 443 -0.41 -30.03 -22.46
C ALA A 443 -0.67 -28.92 -23.52
N LEU A 444 0.34 -28.59 -24.34
CA LEU A 444 0.22 -27.62 -25.45
C LEU A 444 -0.89 -27.93 -26.46
N LYS A 445 -1.20 -29.23 -26.66
CA LYS A 445 -2.21 -29.68 -27.63
C LYS A 445 -3.60 -29.82 -27.02
N GLN A 446 -3.73 -29.66 -25.69
CA GLN A 446 -5.02 -29.76 -25.01
C GLN A 446 -5.68 -28.39 -24.95
N PRO A 447 -6.89 -28.20 -25.52
CA PRO A 447 -7.55 -26.89 -25.64
C PRO A 447 -7.99 -26.26 -24.32
N LYS A 448 -7.81 -26.96 -23.18
CA LYS A 448 -8.09 -26.46 -21.83
C LYS A 448 -6.85 -26.38 -20.95
N SER A 449 -5.67 -26.71 -21.48
CA SER A 449 -4.45 -26.61 -20.68
C SER A 449 -4.07 -25.13 -20.51
N PRO A 450 -3.67 -24.69 -19.32
CA PRO A 450 -3.13 -23.34 -19.11
C PRO A 450 -2.02 -22.98 -20.10
N LEU A 451 -1.18 -23.95 -20.47
CA LEU A 451 -0.06 -23.74 -21.39
C LEU A 451 -0.52 -23.44 -22.83
N SER A 452 -1.70 -23.93 -23.24
CA SER A 452 -2.30 -23.61 -24.54
C SER A 452 -2.80 -22.17 -24.63
N MET A 453 -2.93 -21.47 -23.49
CA MET A 453 -3.36 -20.06 -23.43
C MET A 453 -2.17 -19.07 -23.55
N VAL A 454 -0.95 -19.57 -23.71
CA VAL A 454 0.25 -18.76 -23.94
C VAL A 454 0.53 -18.71 -25.44
N HIS A 455 0.34 -17.55 -26.03
CA HIS A 455 0.41 -17.35 -27.48
C HIS A 455 1.79 -16.78 -27.86
N PRO A 456 2.66 -17.54 -28.54
CA PRO A 456 4.00 -17.08 -28.92
C PRO A 456 3.99 -15.88 -29.88
N GLU A 457 2.90 -15.69 -30.63
CA GLU A 457 2.71 -14.58 -31.56
C GLU A 457 2.73 -13.22 -30.84
N PHE A 458 2.53 -13.20 -29.53
CA PHE A 458 2.66 -12.00 -28.71
C PHE A 458 4.01 -11.30 -28.93
N VAL A 459 5.12 -12.02 -29.09
CA VAL A 459 6.47 -11.42 -29.17
C VAL A 459 6.65 -10.47 -30.37
N VAL A 460 5.84 -10.63 -31.42
CA VAL A 460 5.86 -9.76 -32.62
C VAL A 460 4.69 -8.80 -32.69
N SER A 461 3.83 -8.80 -31.67
CA SER A 461 2.59 -8.03 -31.60
C SER A 461 2.86 -6.56 -31.24
N ALA A 462 2.01 -5.66 -31.73
CA ALA A 462 2.09 -4.25 -31.35
C ALA A 462 1.83 -4.06 -29.85
N LYS A 463 0.98 -4.92 -29.28
CA LYS A 463 0.70 -4.95 -27.84
C LYS A 463 1.96 -5.27 -27.02
N ALA A 464 2.77 -6.23 -27.46
CA ALA A 464 4.03 -6.53 -26.79
C ALA A 464 5.03 -5.38 -26.89
N HIS A 465 5.08 -4.65 -28.00
CA HIS A 465 5.94 -3.47 -28.10
C HIS A 465 5.52 -2.35 -27.14
N LYS A 466 4.23 -2.26 -26.80
CA LYS A 466 3.73 -1.34 -25.78
C LYS A 466 4.06 -1.82 -24.36
N ILE A 467 3.84 -3.10 -24.04
CA ILE A 467 4.00 -3.63 -22.68
C ILE A 467 5.47 -3.93 -22.38
N LEU A 468 6.26 -4.37 -23.35
CA LEU A 468 7.65 -4.82 -23.18
C LEU A 468 8.46 -4.34 -24.40
N PRO A 469 8.78 -3.04 -24.49
CA PRO A 469 9.41 -2.44 -25.67
C PRO A 469 10.74 -3.09 -26.04
N ASP A 470 11.49 -3.57 -25.05
CA ASP A 470 12.80 -4.20 -25.27
C ASP A 470 12.73 -5.54 -26.01
N LEU A 471 11.57 -6.20 -26.07
CA LEU A 471 11.42 -7.50 -26.76
C LEU A 471 11.84 -7.46 -28.24
N VAL A 472 11.69 -6.30 -28.88
CA VAL A 472 12.06 -6.11 -30.29
C VAL A 472 13.56 -6.23 -30.50
N GLU A 473 14.34 -5.65 -29.58
CA GLU A 473 15.80 -5.58 -29.65
C GLU A 473 16.47 -6.84 -29.11
N GLU A 474 15.72 -7.76 -28.51
CA GLU A 474 16.28 -8.96 -27.93
C GLU A 474 16.78 -9.96 -28.97
N THR A 475 17.90 -10.60 -28.64
CA THR A 475 18.46 -11.68 -29.46
C THR A 475 17.51 -12.89 -29.44
N ARG A 476 16.98 -13.25 -30.60
CA ARG A 476 16.04 -14.37 -30.77
C ARG A 476 16.78 -15.69 -31.03
N LEU A 477 16.20 -16.80 -30.55
CA LEU A 477 16.74 -18.15 -30.73
C LEU A 477 16.83 -18.56 -32.22
N ASN A 478 15.89 -18.10 -33.05
CA ASN A 478 15.92 -18.32 -34.49
C ASN A 478 15.77 -16.99 -35.25
N ARG A 479 16.77 -16.62 -36.07
CA ARG A 479 16.81 -15.37 -36.84
C ARG A 479 15.89 -15.36 -38.06
N GLN A 480 15.26 -16.49 -38.40
CA GLN A 480 14.46 -16.65 -39.63
C GLN A 480 13.05 -16.02 -39.55
N HIS A 481 12.55 -15.65 -38.37
CA HIS A 481 11.27 -14.92 -38.22
C HIS A 481 11.44 -13.41 -38.42
N LYS A 482 12.18 -12.99 -39.45
CA LYS A 482 12.44 -11.57 -39.69
C LYS A 482 11.32 -10.85 -40.46
N GLU A 483 10.36 -11.57 -41.04
CA GLU A 483 9.32 -10.94 -41.89
C GLU A 483 8.00 -11.74 -41.89
N LEU A 484 7.31 -11.85 -40.76
CA LEU A 484 5.86 -12.02 -40.83
C LEU A 484 5.28 -10.61 -40.92
N LYS A 485 4.87 -10.24 -42.14
CA LYS A 485 4.15 -9.00 -42.42
C LYS A 485 3.06 -8.81 -41.37
N GLU A 486 3.02 -7.62 -40.78
CA GLU A 486 1.91 -7.16 -39.96
C GLU A 486 0.61 -7.38 -40.73
N GLU A 487 -0.23 -8.34 -40.29
CA GLU A 487 -1.66 -8.25 -40.57
C GLU A 487 -2.22 -7.13 -39.69
N ALA A 488 -1.87 -5.89 -40.06
CA ALA A 488 -2.39 -4.68 -39.49
C ALA A 488 -3.90 -4.64 -39.75
N GLY A 489 -4.71 -4.97 -38.75
CA GLY A 489 -6.17 -4.84 -38.88
C GLY A 489 -7.03 -5.56 -37.84
N LYS A 490 -6.50 -6.50 -37.04
CA LYS A 490 -7.26 -7.08 -35.92
C LYS A 490 -6.68 -6.59 -34.60
N ALA A 491 -7.53 -6.07 -33.73
CA ALA A 491 -7.16 -5.81 -32.33
C ALA A 491 -6.65 -7.13 -31.73
N GLU A 492 -5.35 -7.20 -31.46
CA GLU A 492 -4.71 -8.43 -30.98
C GLU A 492 -5.13 -8.71 -29.53
N THR A 493 -6.20 -9.49 -29.37
CA THR A 493 -6.68 -9.89 -28.05
C THR A 493 -5.92 -11.12 -27.57
N PHE A 494 -4.85 -10.89 -26.79
CA PHE A 494 -4.14 -11.96 -26.11
C PHE A 494 -4.76 -12.29 -24.75
N PRO A 495 -4.78 -13.58 -24.34
CA PRO A 495 -5.16 -13.96 -22.99
C PRO A 495 -4.28 -13.29 -21.94
N LEU A 496 -4.85 -12.97 -20.77
CA LEU A 496 -4.10 -12.39 -19.65
C LEU A 496 -2.84 -13.22 -19.28
N LEU A 497 -2.95 -14.55 -19.39
CA LEU A 497 -1.86 -15.46 -19.08
C LEU A 497 -0.68 -15.32 -20.05
N THR A 498 -0.93 -14.93 -21.30
CA THR A 498 0.14 -14.59 -22.26
C THR A 498 0.89 -13.34 -21.81
N ASP A 499 0.18 -12.27 -21.46
CA ASP A 499 0.80 -11.02 -21.00
C ASP A 499 1.66 -11.27 -19.74
N LEU A 500 1.09 -11.97 -18.75
CA LEU A 500 1.79 -12.31 -17.50
C LEU A 500 3.00 -13.22 -17.73
N PHE A 501 2.91 -14.18 -18.65
CA PHE A 501 4.01 -15.08 -18.98
C PHE A 501 5.25 -14.31 -19.47
N PHE A 502 5.08 -13.39 -20.41
CA PHE A 502 6.20 -12.61 -20.95
C PHE A 502 6.73 -11.58 -19.94
N VAL A 503 5.87 -10.99 -19.12
CA VAL A 503 6.29 -10.14 -18.00
C VAL A 503 7.13 -10.94 -16.99
N ALA A 504 6.67 -12.12 -16.58
CA ALA A 504 7.39 -12.98 -15.64
C ALA A 504 8.76 -13.42 -16.18
N HIS A 505 8.82 -13.84 -17.43
CA HIS A 505 10.09 -14.19 -18.08
C HIS A 505 11.06 -13.01 -18.15
N THR A 506 10.56 -11.81 -18.44
CA THR A 506 11.40 -10.60 -18.48
C THR A 506 11.90 -10.23 -17.09
N ALA A 507 11.02 -10.25 -16.08
CA ALA A 507 11.38 -9.99 -14.68
C ALA A 507 12.46 -10.97 -14.17
N LEU A 508 12.28 -12.27 -14.41
CA LEU A 508 13.26 -13.30 -14.04
C LEU A 508 14.63 -13.04 -14.66
N ARG A 509 14.68 -12.60 -15.93
CA ARG A 509 15.93 -12.31 -16.63
C ARG A 509 16.65 -11.06 -16.10
N LEU A 510 15.93 -10.10 -15.54
CA LEU A 510 16.54 -8.90 -14.95
C LEU A 510 17.00 -9.14 -13.50
N ALA A 511 16.25 -9.93 -12.74
CA ALA A 511 16.50 -10.18 -11.33
C ALA A 511 17.55 -11.28 -11.11
N PHE A 512 17.31 -12.49 -11.62
CA PHE A 512 18.01 -13.69 -11.18
C PHE A 512 19.48 -13.79 -11.61
N PRO A 513 19.88 -13.49 -12.87
CA PRO A 513 21.28 -13.58 -13.28
C PRO A 513 22.21 -12.68 -12.48
N THR A 514 21.73 -11.48 -12.15
CA THR A 514 22.47 -10.49 -11.36
C THR A 514 22.72 -11.00 -9.94
N LEU A 515 21.70 -11.60 -9.31
CA LEU A 515 21.81 -12.20 -7.98
C LEU A 515 22.74 -13.41 -7.97
N LEU A 516 22.66 -14.27 -8.99
CA LEU A 516 23.54 -15.43 -9.13
C LEU A 516 25.01 -15.00 -9.29
N ALA A 517 25.27 -13.98 -10.11
CA ALA A 517 26.59 -13.40 -10.27
C ALA A 517 27.13 -12.86 -8.94
N LEU A 518 26.30 -12.12 -8.19
CA LEU A 518 26.66 -11.60 -6.87
C LEU A 518 26.98 -12.74 -5.88
N HIS A 519 26.19 -13.82 -5.87
CA HIS A 519 26.45 -14.99 -5.02
C HIS A 519 27.80 -15.66 -5.34
N MET A 520 28.06 -15.91 -6.62
CA MET A 520 29.33 -16.51 -7.07
C MET A 520 30.53 -15.62 -6.74
N GLU A 521 30.40 -14.31 -6.94
CA GLU A 521 31.44 -13.34 -6.62
C GLU A 521 31.69 -13.23 -5.11
N THR A 522 30.63 -13.24 -4.30
CA THR A 522 30.73 -13.23 -2.83
C THR A 522 31.47 -14.47 -2.33
N ASN A 523 31.16 -15.66 -2.86
CA ASN A 523 31.87 -16.89 -2.50
C ASN A 523 33.35 -16.83 -2.91
N ARG A 524 33.65 -16.25 -4.08
CA ARG A 524 35.03 -16.07 -4.54
C ARG A 524 35.82 -15.15 -3.61
N GLN A 525 35.24 -14.02 -3.22
CA GLN A 525 35.85 -13.05 -2.30
C GLN A 525 36.04 -13.64 -0.90
N LEU A 526 35.06 -14.39 -0.39
CA LEU A 526 35.15 -15.06 0.90
C LEU A 526 36.33 -16.05 0.93
N ASN A 527 36.45 -16.90 -0.09
CA ASN A 527 37.57 -17.83 -0.21
C ASN A 527 38.93 -17.11 -0.27
N GLN A 528 39.00 -15.95 -0.94
CA GLN A 528 40.22 -15.14 -0.99
C GLN A 528 40.59 -14.58 0.37
N TRP A 529 39.63 -14.03 1.12
CA TRP A 529 39.90 -13.51 2.46
C TRP A 529 40.27 -14.61 3.45
N GLU A 530 39.66 -15.79 3.35
CA GLU A 530 40.06 -16.96 4.16
C GLU A 530 41.51 -17.36 3.89
N GLN A 531 41.93 -17.36 2.62
CA GLN A 531 43.32 -17.63 2.24
C GLN A 531 44.29 -16.54 2.72
N GLU A 532 43.93 -15.26 2.56
CA GLU A 532 44.73 -14.13 3.05
C GLU A 532 44.86 -14.13 4.58
N ALA A 533 43.77 -14.42 5.29
CA ALA A 533 43.76 -14.54 6.75
C ALA A 533 44.63 -15.71 7.22
N ALA A 534 44.54 -16.87 6.56
CA ALA A 534 45.38 -18.03 6.86
C ALA A 534 46.87 -17.73 6.64
N MET A 535 47.23 -17.02 5.57
CA MET A 535 48.61 -16.58 5.31
C MET A 535 49.12 -15.55 6.33
N ARG A 536 48.25 -14.67 6.85
CA ARG A 536 48.62 -13.69 7.89
C ARG A 536 48.68 -14.30 9.29
N SER A 537 47.91 -15.37 9.54
CA SER A 537 47.91 -16.10 10.82
C SER A 537 49.12 -17.01 11.02
N SER A 538 49.97 -17.23 10.01
CA SER A 538 51.16 -18.07 10.14
C SER A 538 52.25 -17.50 11.06
N ASN A 539 52.07 -16.26 11.56
CA ASN A 539 52.90 -15.66 12.62
C ASN A 539 52.34 -15.84 14.05
N GLY A 540 51.33 -16.69 14.24
CA GLY A 540 51.07 -17.30 15.56
C GLY A 540 50.20 -16.50 16.53
N ASP A 541 49.34 -15.59 16.09
CA ASP A 541 48.32 -15.02 16.98
C ASP A 541 46.97 -14.75 16.27
N PRO A 542 45.93 -15.56 16.51
CA PRO A 542 44.59 -15.36 15.93
C PRO A 542 43.86 -14.14 16.51
N SER A 543 44.39 -13.52 17.57
CA SER A 543 43.81 -12.34 18.22
C SER A 543 44.07 -11.02 17.44
N ALA A 544 44.99 -11.01 16.49
CA ALA A 544 45.38 -9.81 15.74
C ALA A 544 44.36 -9.36 14.68
N PHE A 545 43.42 -10.23 14.28
CA PHE A 545 42.44 -9.92 13.23
C PHE A 545 41.48 -8.77 13.63
N LEU A 546 41.07 -8.68 14.89
CA LEU A 546 40.11 -7.65 15.33
C LEU A 546 40.75 -6.28 15.63
N MET A 547 42.05 -6.20 15.93
CA MET A 547 42.71 -4.92 16.26
C MET A 547 43.53 -4.31 15.11
N GLY A 548 44.10 -5.12 14.21
CA GLY A 548 45.05 -4.62 13.20
C GLY A 548 44.43 -3.84 12.04
N SER A 549 43.12 -4.00 11.81
CA SER A 549 42.40 -3.24 10.77
C SER A 549 41.74 -1.96 11.31
N LEU A 550 41.86 -1.68 12.62
CA LEU A 550 41.18 -0.55 13.29
C LEU A 550 42.00 0.74 13.37
N PHE A 551 43.32 0.68 13.18
CA PHE A 551 44.17 1.87 13.16
C PHE A 551 45.09 1.81 11.95
N GLY A 552 44.86 2.69 10.99
CA GLY A 552 45.83 2.99 9.94
C GLY A 552 47.10 3.54 10.59
N GLY A 553 48.03 2.65 10.91
CA GLY A 553 49.37 3.01 11.32
C GLY A 553 50.14 3.47 10.10
N SER A 554 50.22 4.79 9.93
CA SER A 554 51.14 5.45 9.02
C SER A 554 52.55 4.90 9.21
N SER A 555 53.15 4.45 8.12
CA SER A 555 54.60 4.35 8.03
C SER A 555 55.20 5.73 8.31
N SER A 556 55.99 5.86 9.36
CA SER A 556 56.94 6.96 9.53
C SER A 556 58.22 6.43 10.14
N ASP A 557 59.15 6.19 9.22
CA ASP A 557 60.59 6.38 9.27
C ASP A 557 61.54 5.49 10.08
N PRO A 558 62.76 5.28 9.52
CA PRO A 558 63.87 4.55 10.12
C PRO A 558 64.76 5.46 10.99
N GLU A 559 65.84 4.89 11.53
CA GLU A 559 66.95 5.49 12.32
C GLU A 559 66.86 5.32 13.85
N VAL A 560 67.91 5.08 14.64
CA VAL A 560 69.18 4.32 14.59
C VAL A 560 69.79 4.37 16.03
N TRP A 561 70.73 3.46 16.36
CA TRP A 561 71.64 3.39 17.53
C TRP A 561 71.01 2.87 18.86
N PHE A 562 71.56 1.89 19.59
CA PHE A 562 72.89 1.28 19.68
C PHE A 562 72.81 -0.26 19.71
#